data_AF-A0A7V3QFC5-F1
#
_entry.id   AF-A0A7V3QFC5-F1
#
_cell.length_a   1.000
_cell.length_b   1.000
_cell.length_c   1.000
_cell.angle_alpha   90.00
_cell.angle_beta   90.00
_cell.angle_gamma   90.00
#
_symmetry.space_group_name_H-M   'P 1'
#
loop_
_entity.id
_entity.type
_entity.pdbx_description
1 polymer ?
#
loop_
_entity_poly.entity_id
_entity_poly.type
_entity_poly.pdbx_seq_one_letter_code
_entity_poly.pdbx_strand_id
1 'polypeptide(L)'
;MKYGLLIGTAFLVVCLVYGQGPLSPPGPPGPVMRSLEQIEPRCPISKAPFVINEPGSYYLTTNLQVSAGSAILIVTNCVTLDLNGFTIASFSPKALDPAISINGGLGSITIKNGVIRGGVTNDGSGNFKGGGFASGIYYFPAAGPLIRLITFGYVRLELRGVF
;
A
#
# COMPACT_ATOMS: atom_id res chain seq x y z
N MET A 1 98.56 7.47 14.16
CA MET A 1 97.90 8.27 13.11
C MET A 1 97.87 7.45 11.82
N LYS A 2 96.74 6.79 11.52
CA LYS A 2 96.51 6.12 10.22
C LYS A 2 95.03 6.35 9.88
N TYR A 3 94.75 7.22 8.91
CA TYR A 3 93.40 7.55 8.47
C TYR A 3 93.00 6.56 7.36
N GLY A 4 92.00 5.72 7.64
CA GLY A 4 91.40 4.82 6.65
C GLY A 4 90.34 5.56 5.85
N LEU A 5 90.47 5.55 4.52
CA LEU A 5 89.51 6.11 3.56
C LEU A 5 88.31 5.16 3.43
N LEU A 6 87.15 5.58 3.95
CA LEU A 6 85.87 4.87 3.79
C LEU A 6 85.17 5.40 2.53
N ILE A 7 85.11 4.57 1.49
CA ILE A 7 84.32 4.83 0.28
C ILE A 7 82.86 4.48 0.61
N GLY A 8 82.03 5.50 0.78
CA GLY A 8 80.58 5.35 1.01
C GLY A 8 79.87 5.03 -0.30
N THR A 9 79.31 3.84 -0.42
CA THR A 9 78.38 3.47 -1.49
C THR A 9 77.02 4.12 -1.23
N ALA A 10 76.60 5.01 -2.12
CA ALA A 10 75.26 5.58 -2.10
C ALA A 10 74.25 4.52 -2.56
N PHE A 11 73.48 3.98 -1.63
CA PHE A 11 72.38 3.06 -1.92
C PHE A 11 71.16 3.86 -2.40
N LEU A 12 70.90 3.83 -3.70
CA LEU A 12 69.78 4.53 -4.32
C LEU A 12 68.51 3.70 -4.11
N VAL A 13 67.74 4.02 -3.07
CA VAL A 13 66.43 3.41 -2.82
C VAL A 13 65.45 3.93 -3.87
N VAL A 14 65.17 3.12 -4.88
CA VAL A 14 64.07 3.37 -5.81
C VAL A 14 62.77 3.04 -5.09
N CYS A 15 62.03 4.06 -4.64
CA CYS A 15 60.65 3.90 -4.22
C CYS A 15 59.81 3.51 -5.44
N LEU A 16 59.47 2.23 -5.55
CA LEU A 16 58.45 1.76 -6.50
C LEU A 16 57.09 2.32 -6.06
N VAL A 17 56.67 3.41 -6.71
CA VAL A 17 55.29 3.89 -6.61
C VAL A 17 54.42 2.88 -7.36
N TYR A 18 53.74 2.01 -6.62
CA TYR A 18 52.68 1.19 -7.20
C TYR A 18 51.53 2.13 -7.57
N GLY A 19 51.39 2.42 -8.86
CA GLY A 19 50.21 3.11 -9.37
C GLY A 19 48.98 2.32 -8.93
N GLN A 20 48.05 2.98 -8.25
CA GLN A 20 46.74 2.37 -8.01
C GLN A 20 46.15 2.05 -9.38
N GLY A 21 45.61 0.84 -9.54
CA GLY A 21 45.11 0.33 -10.81
C GLY A 21 44.12 1.30 -11.49
N PRO A 22 43.75 1.07 -12.76
CA PRO A 22 42.99 2.03 -13.55
C PRO A 22 41.80 2.61 -12.78
N LEU A 23 41.78 3.92 -12.54
CA LEU A 23 40.65 4.62 -11.91
C LEU A 23 39.44 4.72 -12.84
N SER A 24 39.59 4.25 -14.09
CA SER A 24 38.49 4.07 -15.01
C SER A 24 37.73 2.83 -14.60
N PRO A 25 36.47 2.96 -14.11
CA PRO A 25 35.66 1.79 -13.84
C PRO A 25 35.57 0.92 -15.10
N PRO A 26 35.55 -0.43 -14.97
CA PRO A 26 35.63 -1.35 -16.11
C PRO A 26 34.54 -1.16 -17.19
N GLY A 27 33.50 -0.40 -16.90
CA GLY A 27 32.49 0.05 -17.83
C GLY A 27 31.51 1.01 -17.15
N PRO A 28 30.58 1.61 -17.91
CA PRO A 28 29.48 2.37 -17.35
C PRO A 28 28.69 1.51 -16.35
N PRO A 29 28.15 2.09 -15.25
CA PRO A 29 27.25 1.37 -14.38
C PRO A 29 26.05 0.82 -15.17
N GLY A 30 25.71 -0.44 -14.95
CA GLY A 30 24.48 -1.02 -15.52
C GLY A 30 23.22 -0.31 -14.98
N PRO A 31 22.05 -0.49 -15.60
CA PRO A 31 20.79 0.05 -15.09
C PRO A 31 20.52 -0.48 -13.68
N VAL A 32 20.60 0.40 -12.68
CA VAL A 32 20.39 0.06 -11.25
C VAL A 32 18.96 0.37 -10.77
N MET A 33 18.11 0.91 -11.64
CA MET A 33 16.73 1.25 -11.29
C MET A 33 15.86 -0.01 -11.22
N ARG A 34 15.18 -0.21 -10.09
CA ARG A 34 14.11 -1.21 -9.92
C ARG A 34 12.75 -0.55 -10.18
N SER A 35 11.78 -1.30 -10.72
CA SER A 35 10.40 -0.79 -10.80
C SER A 35 9.77 -0.73 -9.40
N LEU A 36 8.75 0.11 -9.22
CA LEU A 36 8.00 0.19 -7.96
C LEU A 36 7.40 -1.17 -7.56
N GLU A 37 6.92 -1.93 -8.54
CA GLU A 37 6.40 -3.29 -8.34
C GLU A 37 7.48 -4.26 -7.85
N GLN A 38 8.75 -4.01 -8.19
CA GLN A 38 9.89 -4.83 -7.75
C GLN A 38 10.41 -4.42 -6.37
N ILE A 39 10.21 -3.17 -5.94
CA ILE A 39 10.62 -2.68 -4.60
C ILE A 39 9.55 -3.02 -3.57
N GLU A 40 8.27 -2.87 -3.92
CA GLU A 40 7.12 -3.20 -3.06
C GLU A 40 6.08 -3.98 -3.87
N PRO A 41 6.16 -5.32 -3.94
CA PRO A 41 5.14 -6.11 -4.61
C PRO A 41 3.80 -5.94 -3.91
N ARG A 42 2.83 -5.35 -4.61
CA ARG A 42 1.45 -5.18 -4.14
C ARG A 42 0.54 -6.03 -5.01
N CYS A 43 -0.51 -6.60 -4.41
CA CYS A 43 -1.50 -7.38 -5.13
C CYS A 43 -2.57 -6.45 -5.76
N PRO A 44 -2.68 -6.36 -7.10
CA PRO A 44 -3.70 -5.57 -7.75
C PRO A 44 -5.08 -6.24 -7.64
N ILE A 45 -6.11 -5.43 -7.40
CA ILE A 45 -7.52 -5.85 -7.38
C ILE A 45 -8.25 -5.05 -8.45
N SER A 46 -8.77 -5.75 -9.46
CA SER A 46 -9.49 -5.13 -10.58
C SER A 46 -10.95 -5.55 -10.68
N LYS A 47 -11.42 -6.46 -9.81
CA LYS A 47 -12.77 -7.01 -9.82
C LYS A 47 -13.25 -7.33 -8.40
N ALA A 48 -14.57 -7.26 -8.21
CA ALA A 48 -15.27 -7.74 -7.04
C ALA A 48 -16.18 -8.93 -7.42
N PRO A 49 -16.46 -9.87 -6.49
CA PRO A 49 -15.94 -9.93 -5.13
C PRO A 49 -14.46 -10.36 -5.11
N PHE A 50 -13.71 -9.91 -4.09
CA PHE A 50 -12.32 -10.32 -3.85
C PHE A 50 -12.12 -10.69 -2.37
N VAL A 51 -11.40 -11.79 -2.12
CA VAL A 51 -11.09 -12.26 -0.76
C VAL A 51 -9.61 -12.04 -0.49
N ILE A 52 -9.30 -11.30 0.57
CA ILE A 52 -7.95 -11.11 1.10
C ILE A 52 -7.77 -12.13 2.23
N ASN A 53 -7.08 -13.22 1.93
CA ASN A 53 -6.79 -14.32 2.87
C ASN A 53 -5.32 -14.44 3.28
N GLU A 54 -4.43 -13.67 2.67
CA GLU A 54 -3.00 -13.59 3.05
C GLU A 54 -2.61 -12.18 3.54
N PRO A 55 -1.72 -12.04 4.52
CA PRO A 55 -1.16 -10.76 4.91
C PRO A 55 -0.47 -10.06 3.73
N GLY A 56 -0.56 -8.73 3.64
CA GLY A 56 0.13 -8.00 2.58
C GLY A 56 -0.50 -6.67 2.18
N SER A 57 0.01 -6.13 1.09
CA SER A 57 -0.44 -4.86 0.51
C SER A 57 -1.25 -5.11 -0.76
N TYR A 58 -2.47 -4.60 -0.78
CA TYR A 58 -3.43 -4.70 -1.87
C TYR A 58 -3.78 -3.31 -2.38
N TYR A 59 -4.14 -3.21 -3.66
CA TYR A 59 -4.60 -1.94 -4.22
C TYR A 59 -5.60 -2.10 -5.35
N LEU A 60 -6.53 -1.14 -5.46
CA LEU A 60 -7.43 -1.10 -6.61
C LEU A 60 -6.70 -0.56 -7.85
N THR A 61 -7.00 -1.15 -9.00
CA THR A 61 -6.55 -0.67 -10.31
C THR A 61 -7.68 -0.08 -11.15
N THR A 62 -8.92 -0.18 -10.68
CA THR A 62 -10.12 0.37 -11.32
C THR A 62 -11.25 0.55 -10.30
N ASN A 63 -12.30 1.27 -10.70
CA ASN A 63 -13.54 1.33 -9.94
C ASN A 63 -14.20 -0.06 -9.88
N LEU A 64 -14.71 -0.43 -8.70
CA LEU A 64 -15.45 -1.67 -8.52
C LEU A 64 -16.94 -1.38 -8.47
N GLN A 65 -17.71 -2.07 -9.29
CA GLN A 65 -19.18 -2.05 -9.25
C GLN A 65 -19.67 -3.40 -8.73
N VAL A 66 -20.50 -3.36 -7.68
CA VAL A 66 -21.01 -4.54 -6.99
C VAL A 66 -22.53 -4.62 -7.16
N SER A 67 -23.02 -5.77 -7.60
CA SER A 67 -24.45 -6.03 -7.78
C SER A 67 -25.09 -6.76 -6.59
N ALA A 68 -24.31 -7.52 -5.83
CA ALA A 68 -24.72 -8.24 -4.62
C ALA A 68 -23.49 -8.60 -3.77
N GLY A 69 -23.66 -8.79 -2.45
CA GLY A 69 -22.57 -9.16 -1.56
C GLY A 69 -21.61 -8.00 -1.24
N SER A 70 -20.56 -8.34 -0.49
CA SER A 70 -19.44 -7.44 -0.25
C SER A 70 -18.49 -7.39 -1.44
N ALA A 71 -17.88 -6.21 -1.66
CA ALA A 71 -16.86 -6.05 -2.68
C ALA A 71 -15.57 -6.76 -2.29
N ILE A 72 -15.13 -6.53 -1.05
CA ILE A 72 -13.89 -7.06 -0.49
C ILE A 72 -14.22 -7.75 0.84
N LEU A 73 -13.74 -8.98 1.02
CA LEU A 73 -13.76 -9.70 2.29
C LEU A 73 -12.33 -9.87 2.79
N ILE A 74 -12.04 -9.40 4.00
CA ILE A 74 -10.73 -9.54 4.66
C ILE A 74 -10.84 -10.59 5.75
N VAL A 75 -10.07 -11.68 5.60
CA VAL A 75 -10.08 -12.82 6.54
C VAL A 75 -8.72 -13.08 7.20
N THR A 76 -7.80 -12.11 7.13
CA THR A 76 -6.44 -12.23 7.67
C THR A 76 -5.93 -10.91 8.29
N ASN A 77 -4.85 -11.00 9.07
CA ASN A 77 -4.21 -9.87 9.75
C ASN A 77 -3.22 -9.14 8.84
N CYS A 78 -2.75 -7.97 9.27
CA CYS A 78 -1.62 -7.26 8.63
C CYS A 78 -1.89 -6.94 7.15
N VAL A 79 -3.05 -6.36 6.89
CA VAL A 79 -3.51 -6.00 5.54
C VAL A 79 -3.46 -4.49 5.36
N THR A 80 -2.83 -4.03 4.28
CA THR A 80 -3.02 -2.67 3.77
C THR A 80 -3.82 -2.73 2.48
N LEU A 81 -5.07 -2.29 2.51
CA LEU A 81 -5.91 -2.08 1.34
C LEU A 81 -5.90 -0.60 0.95
N ASP A 82 -5.38 -0.31 -0.23
CA ASP A 82 -5.35 1.02 -0.80
C ASP A 82 -6.34 1.10 -1.96
N LEU A 83 -7.37 1.91 -1.80
CA LEU A 83 -8.35 2.10 -2.86
C LEU A 83 -7.78 2.93 -4.02
N ASN A 84 -6.56 3.49 -3.89
CA ASN A 84 -5.78 4.12 -4.96
C ASN A 84 -6.56 5.17 -5.78
N GLY A 85 -7.43 5.94 -5.11
CA GLY A 85 -8.30 6.95 -5.70
C GLY A 85 -9.59 6.40 -6.33
N PHE A 86 -9.77 5.08 -6.39
CA PHE A 86 -10.94 4.44 -7.01
C PHE A 86 -12.14 4.34 -6.07
N THR A 87 -13.30 4.13 -6.68
CA THR A 87 -14.58 3.98 -6.00
C THR A 87 -15.02 2.52 -5.95
N ILE A 88 -15.47 2.07 -4.78
CA ILE A 88 -16.29 0.87 -4.63
C ILE A 88 -17.75 1.31 -4.56
N ALA A 89 -18.55 0.94 -5.56
CA ALA A 89 -19.94 1.33 -5.68
C ALA A 89 -20.88 0.12 -5.69
N SER A 90 -22.07 0.26 -5.11
CA SER A 90 -23.16 -0.70 -5.28
C SER A 90 -24.45 0.01 -5.63
N PHE A 91 -25.13 -0.55 -6.63
CA PHE A 91 -26.48 -0.14 -7.07
C PHE A 91 -27.50 -1.25 -6.82
N SER A 92 -27.18 -2.23 -5.97
CA SER A 92 -28.12 -3.27 -5.56
C SER A 92 -29.43 -2.62 -5.09
N PRO A 93 -30.62 -3.12 -5.47
CA PRO A 93 -31.88 -2.55 -5.00
C PRO A 93 -32.07 -2.71 -3.48
N LYS A 94 -31.28 -3.57 -2.83
CA LYS A 94 -31.31 -3.81 -1.38
C LYS A 94 -29.94 -3.57 -0.77
N ALA A 95 -29.91 -2.88 0.37
CA ALA A 95 -28.72 -2.67 1.18
C ALA A 95 -28.57 -3.80 2.21
N LEU A 96 -27.98 -4.93 1.81
CA LEU A 96 -27.84 -6.13 2.66
C LEU A 96 -26.43 -6.29 3.21
N ASP A 97 -25.43 -6.08 2.36
CA ASP A 97 -24.03 -6.39 2.65
C ASP A 97 -23.19 -5.12 2.78
N PRO A 98 -22.11 -5.15 3.56
CA PRO A 98 -21.15 -4.05 3.62
C PRO A 98 -20.29 -4.00 2.35
N ALA A 99 -19.73 -2.85 1.99
CA ALA A 99 -18.83 -2.77 0.85
C ALA A 99 -17.52 -3.52 1.11
N ILE A 100 -16.95 -3.33 2.30
CA ILE A 100 -15.78 -4.08 2.78
C ILE A 100 -16.17 -4.77 4.08
N SER A 101 -16.08 -6.10 4.09
CA SER A 101 -16.29 -6.93 5.27
C SER A 101 -14.96 -7.39 5.85
N ILE A 102 -14.82 -7.34 7.17
CA ILE A 102 -13.64 -7.78 7.91
C ILE A 102 -14.09 -8.82 8.93
N ASN A 103 -13.50 -10.01 8.90
CA ASN A 103 -13.75 -11.02 9.92
C ASN A 103 -13.24 -10.59 11.29
N GLY A 104 -13.91 -11.08 12.32
CA GLY A 104 -13.63 -10.76 13.71
C GLY A 104 -12.36 -11.42 14.21
N GLY A 105 -11.72 -10.78 15.20
CA GLY A 105 -10.46 -11.23 15.76
C GLY A 105 -9.23 -10.84 14.93
N LEU A 106 -9.42 -10.08 13.84
CA LEU A 106 -8.34 -9.55 13.01
C LEU A 106 -7.88 -8.17 13.48
N GLY A 107 -6.59 -7.88 13.31
CA GLY A 107 -5.93 -6.62 13.64
C GLY A 107 -4.91 -6.20 12.59
N SER A 108 -4.36 -5.00 12.76
CA SER A 108 -3.39 -4.41 11.82
C SER A 108 -3.94 -4.29 10.39
N ILE A 109 -5.17 -3.81 10.26
CA ILE A 109 -5.83 -3.55 8.98
C ILE A 109 -5.85 -2.05 8.71
N THR A 110 -5.34 -1.64 7.55
CA THR A 110 -5.40 -0.27 7.05
C THR A 110 -6.19 -0.24 5.74
N ILE A 111 -7.23 0.58 5.66
CA ILE A 111 -7.99 0.86 4.44
C ILE A 111 -7.85 2.35 4.14
N LYS A 112 -7.37 2.74 2.95
CA LYS A 112 -7.05 4.14 2.64
C LYS A 112 -7.33 4.55 1.19
N ASN A 113 -7.34 5.86 0.94
CA ASN A 113 -7.31 6.51 -0.38
C ASN A 113 -8.41 6.08 -1.36
N GLY A 114 -9.68 6.23 -1.03
CA GLY A 114 -10.73 6.09 -2.05
C GLY A 114 -12.12 6.34 -1.52
N VAL A 115 -13.11 5.94 -2.31
CA VAL A 115 -14.52 6.26 -2.05
C VAL A 115 -15.34 4.98 -1.97
N ILE A 116 -16.22 4.89 -0.99
CA ILE A 116 -17.27 3.88 -0.93
C ILE A 116 -18.60 4.58 -1.16
N ARG A 117 -19.37 4.12 -2.15
CA ARG A 117 -20.64 4.74 -2.55
C ARG A 117 -21.77 3.72 -2.62
N GLY A 118 -22.77 3.89 -1.76
CA GLY A 118 -24.07 3.22 -1.88
C GLY A 118 -25.15 4.15 -2.45
N GLY A 119 -26.33 3.59 -2.74
CA GLY A 119 -27.55 4.35 -3.06
C GLY A 119 -28.46 4.60 -1.84
N VAL A 120 -27.97 4.33 -0.63
CA VAL A 120 -28.72 4.56 0.61
C VAL A 120 -28.71 6.06 0.93
N THR A 121 -29.89 6.61 1.16
CA THR A 121 -30.13 8.02 1.52
C THR A 121 -30.74 8.11 2.93
N ASN A 122 -30.37 9.14 3.67
CA ASN A 122 -31.03 9.50 4.93
C ASN A 122 -32.26 10.37 4.63
N ASP A 123 -33.40 10.08 5.22
CA ASP A 123 -34.66 10.82 5.02
C ASP A 123 -34.76 12.12 5.85
N GLY A 124 -33.67 12.55 6.48
CA GLY A 124 -33.62 13.71 7.37
C GLY A 124 -34.09 13.41 8.80
N SER A 125 -34.68 12.24 9.05
CA SER A 125 -35.20 11.82 10.37
C SER A 125 -34.35 10.72 11.01
N GLY A 126 -33.16 10.45 10.45
CA GLY A 126 -32.29 9.36 10.91
C GLY A 126 -32.63 8.00 10.32
N ASN A 127 -33.65 7.89 9.45
CA ASN A 127 -33.92 6.63 8.76
C ASN A 127 -33.13 6.57 7.45
N PHE A 128 -32.50 5.43 7.23
CA PHE A 128 -31.75 5.15 6.02
C PHE A 128 -32.59 4.27 5.10
N LYS A 129 -32.80 4.73 3.86
CA LYS A 129 -33.61 4.03 2.84
C LYS A 129 -32.86 3.99 1.52
N GLY A 130 -33.17 3.01 0.68
CA GLY A 130 -32.55 2.86 -0.65
C GLY A 130 -31.71 1.60 -0.77
N GLY A 131 -31.03 1.48 -1.91
CA GLY A 131 -30.25 0.32 -2.30
C GLY A 131 -28.73 0.53 -2.13
N GLY A 132 -27.94 -0.53 -2.30
CA GLY A 132 -26.49 -0.46 -2.34
C GLY A 132 -25.86 -1.30 -1.25
N PHE A 133 -25.01 -0.69 -0.43
CA PHE A 133 -24.38 -1.34 0.72
C PHE A 133 -25.12 -1.00 2.02
N ALA A 134 -25.25 -1.98 2.92
CA ALA A 134 -25.78 -1.77 4.27
C ALA A 134 -24.88 -0.88 5.13
N SER A 135 -23.56 -0.94 4.87
CA SER A 135 -22.55 -0.08 5.48
C SER A 135 -21.31 -0.01 4.58
N GLY A 136 -20.46 0.99 4.78
CA GLY A 136 -19.23 1.10 3.99
C GLY A 136 -18.21 0.03 4.36
N ILE A 137 -17.78 0.04 5.62
CA ILE A 137 -16.83 -0.93 6.18
C ILE A 137 -17.49 -1.54 7.40
N TYR A 138 -17.52 -2.87 7.47
CA TYR A 138 -18.09 -3.60 8.59
C TYR A 138 -17.10 -4.63 9.11
N TYR A 139 -16.99 -4.69 10.43
CA TYR A 139 -16.19 -5.68 11.13
C TYR A 139 -17.14 -6.62 11.87
N PHE A 140 -17.06 -7.92 11.58
CA PHE A 140 -18.02 -8.91 12.07
C PHE A 140 -17.39 -10.01 12.92
N PRO A 141 -17.88 -10.30 14.13
CA PRO A 141 -18.87 -9.52 14.88
C PRO A 141 -18.30 -8.15 15.28
N ALA A 142 -19.16 -7.17 15.55
CA ALA A 142 -18.77 -5.78 15.89
C ALA A 142 -17.56 -5.74 16.86
N ALA A 143 -16.47 -5.08 16.43
CA ALA A 143 -15.15 -5.20 17.07
C ALA A 143 -15.01 -4.41 18.38
N GLY A 144 -14.18 -4.94 19.30
CA GLY A 144 -13.43 -4.18 20.29
C GLY A 144 -12.20 -3.43 19.70
N PRO A 145 -11.41 -2.74 20.53
CA PRO A 145 -11.01 -1.33 20.32
C PRO A 145 -9.79 -1.04 19.39
N LEU A 146 -9.20 -2.00 18.68
CA LEU A 146 -7.93 -1.76 17.94
C LEU A 146 -8.10 -1.68 16.41
N ILE A 147 -9.06 -0.86 15.95
CA ILE A 147 -9.15 -0.45 14.53
C ILE A 147 -8.52 0.93 14.40
N ARG A 148 -7.30 1.02 13.84
CA ARG A 148 -6.69 2.30 13.49
C ARG A 148 -7.27 2.78 12.16
N LEU A 149 -8.40 3.49 12.21
CA LEU A 149 -8.92 4.22 11.07
C LEU A 149 -8.01 5.43 10.80
N ILE A 150 -7.06 5.31 9.87
CA ILE A 150 -6.18 6.42 9.50
C ILE A 150 -6.94 7.29 8.49
N THR A 151 -7.53 8.37 9.00
CA THR A 151 -7.97 9.61 8.32
C THR A 151 -8.47 9.45 6.88
N PHE A 152 -9.79 9.47 6.71
CA PHE A 152 -10.37 9.91 5.45
C PHE A 152 -10.17 11.42 5.32
N GLY A 153 -9.27 11.84 4.43
CA GLY A 153 -9.36 13.18 3.85
C GLY A 153 -10.69 13.27 3.09
N TYR A 154 -11.70 13.87 3.74
CA TYR A 154 -13.07 14.01 3.26
C TYR A 154 -13.72 12.71 2.75
N VAL A 155 -14.37 11.95 3.65
CA VAL A 155 -15.62 11.28 3.23
C VAL A 155 -16.62 12.40 2.95
N ARG A 156 -16.61 12.95 1.74
CA ARG A 156 -17.79 13.67 1.26
C ARG A 156 -18.84 12.62 0.96
N LEU A 157 -19.59 12.24 1.99
CA LEU A 157 -20.95 11.78 1.83
C LEU A 157 -21.64 12.95 1.10
N GLU A 158 -21.79 12.85 -0.23
CA GLU A 158 -22.71 13.73 -0.95
C GLU A 158 -24.13 13.37 -0.48
N LEU A 159 -24.49 13.85 0.71
CA LEU A 159 -25.86 14.02 1.12
C LEU A 159 -26.40 15.15 0.24
N ARG A 160 -26.85 14.80 -0.97
CA ARG A 160 -27.67 15.72 -1.74
C ARG A 160 -28.99 15.83 -1.01
N GLY A 161 -29.07 16.77 -0.08
CA GLY A 161 -30.34 17.27 0.43
C GLY A 161 -31.14 17.77 -0.75
N VAL A 162 -32.25 17.12 -1.04
CA VAL A 162 -33.29 17.69 -1.88
C VAL A 162 -34.03 18.65 -0.96
N PHE A 163 -33.90 19.95 -1.23
CA PHE A 163 -34.78 20.97 -0.66
C PHE A 163 -36.21 20.77 -1.19
#